data_AF-F2U3V9-F1
#
_entry.id   AF-F2U3V9-F1
#
_cell.length_a   1.000
_cell.length_b   1.000
_cell.length_c   1.000
_cell.angle_alpha   90.00
_cell.angle_beta   90.00
_cell.angle_gamma   90.00
#
_symmetry.space_group_name_H-M   'P 1'
#
loop_
_entity.id
_entity.type
_entity.pdbx_description
1 polymer ?
#
loop_
_entity_poly.entity_id
_entity_poly.type
_entity_poly.pdbx_seq_one_letter_code
_entity_poly.pdbx_strand_id
1 'polypeptide(L)'
;MSDLPAEWVKRCKELVGGEVFTRDAPGKWEGKQGSHVPVTEKTDDGKTKVKVPHVMKKGESDAENHWIELVFVMDSEGEVAACAKFAPTDAEAVLAFEPQEGKSYTPYGLCNLHGLWKGDNF
;
A
#
# COMPACT_ATOMS: atom_id res chain seq x y z
N MET A 1 -9.84 7.34 16.29
CA MET A 1 -9.15 7.22 15.00
C MET A 1 -8.16 8.37 14.95
N SER A 2 -6.85 8.09 14.89
CA SER A 2 -5.87 9.16 14.68
C SER A 2 -6.18 9.82 13.35
N ASP A 3 -6.46 11.12 13.34
CA ASP A 3 -6.77 11.86 12.13
C ASP A 3 -5.57 11.75 11.17
N LEU A 4 -5.75 11.03 10.07
CA LEU A 4 -4.76 10.98 9.00
C LEU A 4 -4.55 12.41 8.49
N PRO A 5 -3.30 12.87 8.30
CA PRO A 5 -3.06 14.21 7.78
C PRO A 5 -3.79 14.41 6.44
N ALA A 6 -4.46 15.54 6.28
CA ALA A 6 -5.32 15.80 5.12
C ALA A 6 -4.54 15.73 3.80
N GLU A 7 -3.26 16.13 3.81
CA GLU A 7 -2.39 16.00 2.65
C GLU A 7 -2.11 14.54 2.25
N TRP A 8 -2.08 13.61 3.21
CA TRP A 8 -1.90 12.18 2.92
C TRP A 8 -3.19 11.56 2.36
N VAL A 9 -4.34 11.93 2.91
CA VAL A 9 -5.65 11.51 2.36
C VAL A 9 -5.77 11.97 0.91
N LYS A 10 -5.48 13.25 0.65
CA LYS A 10 -5.47 13.81 -0.71
C LYS A 10 -4.51 13.03 -1.63
N ARG A 11 -3.27 12.80 -1.17
CA ARG A 11 -2.27 12.07 -1.97
C ARG A 11 -2.70 10.65 -2.33
N CYS A 12 -3.30 9.91 -1.40
CA CYS A 12 -3.82 8.56 -1.67
C CYS A 12 -4.92 8.59 -2.73
N LYS A 13 -5.87 9.53 -2.65
CA LYS A 13 -6.94 9.69 -3.65
C LYS A 13 -6.38 10.05 -5.03
N GLU A 14 -5.40 10.96 -5.10
CA GLU A 14 -4.72 11.30 -6.37
C GLU A 14 -4.00 10.11 -7.00
N LEU A 15 -3.36 9.26 -6.18
CA LEU A 15 -2.68 8.05 -6.65
C LEU A 15 -3.66 7.06 -7.31
N VAL A 16 -4.81 6.83 -6.68
CA VAL A 16 -5.83 5.90 -7.21
C VAL A 16 -6.50 6.44 -8.49
N GLY A 17 -6.54 7.76 -8.67
CA GLY A 17 -6.99 8.37 -9.93
C GLY A 17 -5.98 8.27 -11.08
N GLY A 18 -4.77 7.79 -10.82
CA GLY A 18 -3.69 7.63 -11.80
C GLY A 18 -3.55 6.21 -12.36
N GLU A 19 -2.34 5.86 -12.80
CA GLU A 19 -2.00 4.51 -13.22
C GLU A 19 -1.91 3.58 -12.01
N VAL A 20 -2.67 2.48 -12.04
CA VAL A 20 -2.71 1.47 -10.99
C VAL A 20 -2.48 0.10 -11.61
N PHE A 21 -1.48 -0.61 -11.12
CA PHE A 21 -1.16 -1.97 -11.52
C PHE A 21 -1.89 -2.98 -10.63
N THR A 22 -2.25 -4.12 -11.20
CA THR A 22 -2.86 -5.23 -10.46
C THR A 22 -2.14 -6.53 -10.77
N ARG A 23 -2.51 -7.60 -10.06
CA ARG A 23 -2.03 -8.94 -10.36
C ARG A 23 -2.31 -9.35 -11.82
N ASP A 24 -3.49 -9.00 -12.33
CA ASP A 24 -3.96 -9.41 -13.66
C ASP A 24 -3.67 -8.37 -14.75
N ALA A 25 -3.31 -7.14 -14.36
CA ALA A 25 -2.94 -6.05 -15.27
C ALA A 25 -1.67 -5.35 -14.74
N PRO A 26 -0.50 -5.99 -14.82
CA PRO A 26 0.76 -5.43 -14.33
C PRO A 26 1.39 -4.42 -15.31
N GLY A 27 0.87 -4.34 -16.54
CA GLY A 27 1.38 -3.45 -17.58
C GLY A 27 2.86 -3.69 -17.87
N LYS A 28 3.66 -2.62 -17.87
CA LYS A 28 5.12 -2.69 -18.09
C LYS A 28 5.89 -3.45 -17.00
N TRP A 29 5.24 -3.80 -15.89
CA TRP A 29 5.84 -4.52 -14.77
C TRP A 29 5.45 -5.99 -14.70
N GLU A 30 5.07 -6.59 -15.84
CA GLU A 30 4.86 -8.03 -15.95
C GLU A 30 6.00 -8.83 -15.29
N GLY A 31 5.65 -9.79 -14.45
CA GLY A 31 6.58 -10.57 -13.61
C GLY A 31 6.95 -9.96 -12.25
N LYS A 32 6.49 -8.74 -11.93
CA LYS A 32 6.75 -8.08 -10.62
C LYS A 32 5.61 -8.20 -9.61
N GLN A 33 4.47 -8.77 -10.00
CA GLN A 33 3.24 -8.81 -9.20
C GLN A 33 3.47 -9.40 -7.81
N GLY A 34 4.20 -10.52 -7.75
CA GLY A 34 4.44 -11.25 -6.50
C GLY A 34 5.21 -10.47 -5.44
N SER A 35 5.89 -9.37 -5.80
CA SER A 35 6.60 -8.51 -4.86
C SER A 35 5.99 -7.12 -4.66
N HIS A 36 4.88 -6.80 -5.34
CA HIS A 36 4.30 -5.45 -5.32
C HIS A 36 2.82 -5.42 -5.00
N VAL A 37 2.08 -6.49 -5.32
CA VAL A 37 0.66 -6.59 -4.96
C VAL A 37 0.55 -6.69 -3.43
N PRO A 38 -0.17 -5.77 -2.76
CA PRO A 38 -0.42 -5.88 -1.33
C PRO A 38 -1.17 -7.17 -0.98
N VAL A 39 -0.77 -7.78 0.13
CA VAL A 39 -1.41 -8.96 0.72
C VAL A 39 -1.97 -8.62 2.08
N THR A 40 -3.12 -9.21 2.43
CA THR A 40 -3.82 -8.94 3.68
C THR A 40 -3.91 -10.16 4.56
N GLU A 41 -3.70 -9.96 5.86
CA GLU A 41 -3.80 -11.00 6.89
C GLU A 41 -4.63 -10.46 8.06
N LYS A 42 -5.67 -11.18 8.47
CA LYS A 42 -6.40 -10.88 9.71
C LYS A 42 -5.61 -11.41 10.90
N THR A 43 -5.49 -10.61 11.95
CA THR A 43 -4.79 -10.98 13.18
C THR A 43 -5.78 -11.35 14.28
N ASP A 44 -5.31 -12.13 15.26
CA ASP A 44 -6.14 -12.62 16.37
C ASP A 44 -6.75 -11.50 17.23
N ASP A 45 -6.15 -10.31 17.21
CA ASP A 45 -6.64 -9.10 17.90
C ASP A 45 -7.69 -8.31 17.09
N GLY A 46 -8.21 -8.88 16.00
CA GLY A 46 -9.27 -8.29 15.17
C GLY A 46 -8.79 -7.26 14.16
N LYS A 47 -7.49 -6.95 14.11
CA LYS A 47 -6.92 -6.06 13.10
C LYS A 47 -6.69 -6.78 11.78
N THR A 48 -6.46 -6.00 10.74
CA THR A 48 -5.94 -6.47 9.45
C THR A 48 -4.56 -5.86 9.24
N LYS A 49 -3.58 -6.71 8.95
CA LYS A 49 -2.27 -6.33 8.44
C LYS A 49 -2.33 -6.31 6.91
N VAL A 50 -1.87 -5.22 6.32
CA VAL A 50 -1.62 -5.07 4.90
C VAL A 50 -0.11 -4.98 4.70
N LYS A 51 0.45 -5.94 3.97
CA LYS A 51 1.88 -6.03 3.69
C LYS A 51 2.11 -5.93 2.20
N VAL A 52 3.14 -5.20 1.79
CA VAL A 52 3.67 -5.31 0.43
C VAL A 52 4.95 -6.15 0.49
N PRO A 53 5.00 -7.33 -0.16
CA PRO A 53 6.14 -8.25 -0.07
C PRO A 53 7.33 -7.79 -0.91
N HIS A 54 7.87 -6.63 -0.56
CA HIS A 54 8.90 -5.92 -1.32
C HIS A 54 10.17 -5.70 -0.49
N VAL A 55 11.30 -5.50 -1.19
CA VAL A 55 12.55 -5.10 -0.54
C VAL A 55 12.45 -3.67 0.01
N MET A 56 13.02 -3.44 1.19
CA MET A 56 13.20 -2.11 1.74
C MET A 56 14.70 -1.83 1.78
N LYS A 57 15.22 -1.14 0.76
CA LYS A 57 16.67 -0.93 0.61
C LYS A 57 17.01 0.53 0.40
N LYS A 58 17.86 1.04 1.30
CA LYS A 58 18.64 2.26 1.09
C LYS A 58 19.90 1.91 0.29
N GLY A 59 20.11 2.56 -0.84
CA GLY A 59 21.34 2.45 -1.63
C GLY A 59 22.42 3.41 -1.13
N GLU A 60 23.55 3.45 -1.84
CA GLU A 60 24.64 4.39 -1.54
C GLU A 60 24.29 5.81 -2.00
N SER A 61 23.34 5.94 -2.93
CA SER A 61 22.77 7.20 -3.41
C SER A 61 21.24 7.15 -3.47
N ASP A 62 20.60 8.31 -3.56
CA ASP A 62 19.13 8.39 -3.62
C ASP A 62 18.53 7.69 -4.84
N ALA A 63 19.26 7.64 -5.95
CA ALA A 63 18.84 6.95 -7.18
C ALA A 63 18.84 5.43 -7.04
N GLU A 64 19.58 4.89 -6.07
CA GLU A 64 19.67 3.44 -5.80
C GLU A 64 18.67 2.97 -4.74
N ASN A 65 17.98 3.90 -4.06
CA ASN A 65 16.99 3.54 -3.07
C ASN A 65 15.80 2.83 -3.75
N HIS A 66 15.39 1.70 -3.19
CA HIS A 66 14.26 0.91 -3.70
C HIS A 66 13.43 0.38 -2.55
N TRP A 67 12.22 0.92 -2.40
CA TRP A 67 11.34 0.64 -1.26
C TRP A 67 9.87 0.93 -1.60
N ILE A 68 9.00 0.56 -0.67
CA ILE A 68 7.59 0.95 -0.70
C ILE A 68 7.45 2.25 0.06
N GLU A 69 7.00 3.31 -0.59
CA GLU A 69 6.85 4.63 0.03
C GLU A 69 5.58 4.73 0.86
N LEU A 70 4.47 4.18 0.36
CA LEU A 70 3.16 4.22 1.01
C LEU A 70 2.49 2.85 0.98
N VAL A 71 1.80 2.53 2.08
CA VAL A 71 0.76 1.49 2.12
C VAL A 71 -0.50 2.14 2.63
N PHE A 72 -1.62 1.95 1.95
CA PHE A 72 -2.90 2.52 2.37
C PHE A 72 -4.07 1.64 1.98
N VAL A 73 -5.22 1.91 2.59
CA VAL A 73 -6.45 1.18 2.40
C VAL A 73 -7.57 2.17 2.10
N MET A 74 -8.35 1.87 1.07
CA MET A 74 -9.60 2.58 0.77
C MET A 74 -10.79 1.72 1.14
N ASP A 75 -11.86 2.33 1.62
CA ASP A 75 -13.16 1.66 1.75
C ASP A 75 -13.96 1.69 0.44
N SER A 76 -15.11 1.03 0.41
CA SER A 76 -16.01 0.98 -0.75
C SER A 76 -16.62 2.32 -1.15
N GLU A 77 -16.57 3.35 -0.28
CA GLU A 77 -17.06 4.69 -0.56
C GLU A 77 -15.98 5.58 -1.20
N GLY A 78 -14.76 5.05 -1.35
CA GLY A 78 -13.63 5.80 -1.88
C GLY A 78 -12.91 6.65 -0.83
N GLU A 79 -13.16 6.40 0.46
CA GLU A 79 -12.50 7.08 1.56
C GLU A 79 -11.25 6.34 2.03
N VAL A 80 -10.24 7.08 2.49
CA VAL A 80 -8.99 6.49 2.98
C VAL A 80 -9.19 6.05 4.42
N ALA A 81 -9.25 4.73 4.63
CA ALA A 81 -9.47 4.13 5.95
C ALA A 81 -8.19 4.09 6.80
N ALA A 82 -7.04 3.89 6.16
CA ALA A 82 -5.74 3.84 6.82
C ALA A 82 -4.62 4.15 5.82
N CYS A 83 -3.52 4.75 6.30
CA CYS A 83 -2.34 5.07 5.50
C CYS A 83 -1.09 5.09 6.38
N ALA A 84 0.01 4.53 5.88
CA ALA A 84 1.33 4.63 6.47
C ALA A 84 2.38 4.98 5.41
N LYS A 85 3.35 5.81 5.82
CA LYS A 85 4.53 6.16 5.03
C LYS A 85 5.75 5.41 5.58
N PHE A 86 6.61 4.97 4.67
CA PHE A 86 7.83 4.24 4.99
C PHE A 86 9.05 4.89 4.35
N ALA A 87 10.21 4.55 4.91
CA ALA A 87 11.54 4.90 4.47
C ALA A 87 12.28 3.65 3.96
N PRO A 88 13.30 3.79 3.10
CA PRO A 88 14.07 2.66 2.58
C PRO A 88 14.88 1.92 3.66
N THR A 89 14.96 2.47 4.88
CA THR A 89 15.63 1.86 6.04
C THR A 89 14.67 1.08 6.94
N ASP A 90 13.36 1.13 6.70
CA ASP A 90 12.40 0.35 7.46
C ASP A 90 12.58 -1.14 7.18
N ALA A 91 12.30 -1.99 8.17
CA ALA A 91 12.45 -3.43 8.01
C ALA A 91 11.47 -4.02 7.00
N GLU A 92 10.22 -3.53 7.01
CA GLU A 92 9.15 -3.97 6.11
C GLU A 92 8.07 -2.90 5.95
N ALA A 93 7.34 -2.96 4.83
CA ALA A 93 6.19 -2.11 4.56
C ALA A 93 4.89 -2.81 5.00
N VAL A 94 4.55 -2.64 6.28
CA VAL A 94 3.36 -3.23 6.92
C VAL A 94 2.52 -2.15 7.59
N LEU A 95 1.25 -2.07 7.18
CA LEU A 95 0.22 -1.25 7.80
C LEU A 95 -0.74 -2.16 8.57
N ALA A 96 -1.00 -1.88 9.85
CA ALA A 96 -2.06 -2.55 10.61
C ALA A 96 -3.18 -1.55 10.92
N PHE A 97 -4.42 -1.95 10.70
CA PHE A 97 -5.59 -1.14 11.06
C PHE A 97 -6.77 -2.01 11.48
N GLU A 98 -7.73 -1.41 12.17
CA GLU A 98 -8.96 -2.08 12.60
C GLU A 98 -10.07 -1.80 11.58
N PRO A 99 -10.49 -2.80 10.77
CA PRO A 99 -11.59 -2.62 9.84
C PRO A 99 -12.92 -2.48 10.59
N GLN A 100 -13.81 -1.65 10.07
CA GLN A 100 -15.18 -1.57 10.56
C GLN A 100 -15.96 -2.79 10.06
N GLU A 101 -16.75 -3.38 10.95
CA GLU A 101 -17.60 -4.53 10.61
C GLU A 101 -18.58 -4.17 9.47
N GLY A 102 -18.74 -5.09 8.52
CA GLY A 102 -19.65 -4.93 7.38
C GLY A 102 -19.13 -4.01 6.25
N LYS A 103 -17.94 -3.44 6.37
CA LYS A 103 -17.29 -2.68 5.28
C LYS A 103 -16.33 -3.58 4.48
N SER A 104 -16.17 -3.24 3.20
CA SER A 104 -15.16 -3.83 2.32
C SER A 104 -14.04 -2.85 2.07
N TYR A 105 -12.82 -3.39 1.95
CA TYR A 105 -11.60 -2.61 1.85
C TYR A 105 -10.77 -3.03 0.65
N THR A 106 -10.04 -2.08 0.08
CA THR A 106 -9.07 -2.31 -1.00
C THR A 106 -7.69 -1.81 -0.57
N PRO A 107 -6.67 -2.68 -0.50
CA PRO A 107 -5.31 -2.28 -0.13
C PRO A 107 -4.50 -1.81 -1.35
N TYR A 108 -3.61 -0.85 -1.12
CA TYR A 108 -2.70 -0.31 -2.12
C TYR A 108 -1.28 -0.17 -1.57
N GLY A 109 -0.30 -0.34 -2.46
CA GLY A 109 1.13 -0.20 -2.18
C GLY A 109 1.82 0.63 -3.25
N LEU A 110 2.52 1.70 -2.87
CA LEU A 110 3.28 2.55 -3.78
C LEU A 110 4.77 2.21 -3.68
N CYS A 111 5.35 1.65 -4.75
CA CYS A 111 6.80 1.54 -4.86
C CYS A 111 7.36 2.82 -5.48
N ASN A 112 8.48 3.32 -4.94
CA ASN A 112 9.13 4.54 -5.44
C ASN A 112 9.58 4.41 -6.91
N LEU A 113 9.86 3.18 -7.38
CA LEU A 113 10.29 2.91 -8.77
C LEU A 113 9.20 2.29 -9.64
N HIS A 114 8.30 1.50 -9.06
CA HIS A 114 7.37 0.65 -9.82
C HIS A 114 5.90 1.07 -9.69
N GLY A 115 5.64 2.27 -9.18
CA GLY A 115 4.29 2.87 -9.16
C GLY A 115 3.35 2.21 -8.16
N LEU A 116 2.05 2.46 -8.36
CA LEU A 116 0.99 2.04 -7.44
C LEU A 116 0.44 0.66 -7.82
N TRP A 117 0.31 -0.20 -6.83
CA TRP A 117 -0.25 -1.54 -6.97
C TRP A 117 -1.48 -1.71 -6.08
N LYS A 118 -2.50 -2.35 -6.64
CA LYS A 118 -3.75 -2.70 -5.95
C LYS A 118 -3.75 -4.19 -5.60
N GLY A 119 -4.11 -4.50 -4.36
CA GLY A 119 -4.35 -5.85 -3.88
C GLY A 119 -5.82 -6.26 -3.97
N ASP A 120 -6.08 -7.49 -3.55
CA ASP A 120 -7.43 -8.04 -3.52
C ASP A 120 -8.28 -7.36 -2.44
N ASN A 121 -9.58 -7.22 -2.72
CA ASN A 121 -10.53 -6.69 -1.74
C ASN A 121 -10.73 -7.68 -0.58
N PHE A 122 -10.98 -7.17 0.63
CA PHE A 122 -11.21 -7.98 1.83
C PHE A 122 -12.29 -7.38 2.75
#